data_AF-A0A1G7XBG2-F1
#
_entry.id   AF-A0A1G7XBG2-F1
#
_cell.length_a   1.000
_cell.length_b   1.000
_cell.length_c   1.000
_cell.angle_alpha   90.00
_cell.angle_beta   90.00
_cell.angle_gamma   90.00
#
_symmetry.space_group_name_H-M   'P 1'
#
loop_
_entity.id
_entity.type
_entity.pdbx_description
1 polymer ?
#
loop_
_entity_poly.entity_id
_entity_poly.type
_entity_poly.pdbx_seq_one_letter_code
_entity_poly.pdbx_strand_id
1 'polypeptide(L)'
;MINDNSQNSKSLSTLTIQDVGVKIKITDSEAIKRWLKNKNIQIHKFPKGNYVYQVDVDCEIDKPFVKDLRNKYPNNWKEIYKKIAKDHSVYEMVVLSLGAEFFDKPLTKIKTINPIEDALFKRYS
;
A
#
# COMPACT_ATOMS: atom_id res chain seq x y z
N MET A 1 -25.41 9.07 34.50
CA MET A 1 -24.16 8.72 33.78
C MET A 1 -24.51 8.67 32.31
N ILE A 2 -24.04 9.65 31.53
CA ILE A 2 -24.39 9.77 30.11
C ILE A 2 -23.48 8.80 29.34
N ASN A 3 -24.09 7.82 28.67
CA ASN A 3 -23.43 6.97 27.68
C ASN A 3 -23.21 7.80 26.42
N ASP A 4 -22.03 8.41 26.30
CA ASP A 4 -21.55 8.90 25.00
C ASP A 4 -21.09 7.69 24.17
N ASN A 5 -22.06 7.05 23.52
CA ASN A 5 -21.82 6.29 22.29
C ASN A 5 -21.39 7.30 21.22
N SER A 6 -20.12 7.71 21.28
CA SER A 6 -19.48 8.44 20.20
C SER A 6 -19.47 7.53 18.99
N GLN A 7 -20.44 7.75 18.11
CA GLN A 7 -20.46 7.26 16.73
C GLN A 7 -19.09 7.53 16.13
N ASN A 8 -18.21 6.53 16.13
CA ASN A 8 -16.88 6.61 15.58
C ASN A 8 -17.03 6.57 14.06
N SER A 9 -17.51 7.66 13.47
CA SER A 9 -17.44 7.88 12.05
C SER A 9 -15.96 7.97 11.72
N LYS A 10 -15.35 6.84 11.35
CA LYS A 10 -14.02 6.78 10.75
C LYS A 10 -14.07 7.49 9.40
N SER A 11 -14.16 8.80 9.41
CA SER A 11 -14.01 9.63 8.22
C SER A 11 -12.53 9.64 7.85
N LEU A 12 -12.24 9.33 6.59
CA LEU A 12 -10.87 9.39 6.09
C LEU A 12 -10.40 10.85 6.10
N SER A 13 -9.30 11.12 6.78
CA SER A 13 -8.67 12.43 6.76
C SER A 13 -8.22 12.76 5.34
N THR A 14 -8.51 13.98 4.90
CA THR A 14 -8.10 14.50 3.59
C THR A 14 -7.00 15.54 3.78
N LEU A 15 -6.13 15.66 2.78
CA LEU A 15 -5.03 16.61 2.73
C LEU A 15 -5.14 17.46 1.46
N THR A 16 -4.75 18.73 1.58
CA THR A 16 -4.56 19.57 0.41
C THR A 16 -3.25 19.23 -0.28
N ILE A 17 -3.10 19.65 -1.55
CA ILE A 17 -1.84 19.45 -2.28
C ILE A 17 -0.65 20.09 -1.57
N GLN A 18 -0.85 21.20 -0.87
CA GLN A 18 0.22 21.88 -0.12
C GLN A 18 0.66 21.06 1.10
N ASP A 19 -0.30 20.50 1.85
CA ASP A 19 0.01 19.64 3.01
C ASP A 19 0.78 18.38 2.59
N VAL A 20 0.45 17.82 1.43
CA VAL A 20 1.22 16.72 0.83
C VAL A 20 2.66 17.17 0.58
N GLY A 21 2.86 18.36 0.02
CA GLY A 21 4.18 18.95 -0.20
C GLY A 21 5.03 19.02 1.05
N VAL A 22 4.43 19.43 2.18
CA VAL A 22 5.10 19.46 3.48
C VAL A 22 5.54 18.05 3.90
N LYS A 23 4.70 17.02 3.72
CA LYS A 23 5.04 15.63 4.06
C LYS A 23 6.18 15.07 3.21
N ILE A 24 6.14 15.29 1.90
CA ILE A 24 7.16 14.78 0.96
C ILE A 24 8.37 15.71 0.82
N LYS A 25 8.39 16.84 1.54
CA LYS A 25 9.41 17.89 1.50
C LYS A 25 9.62 18.48 0.10
N ILE A 26 8.54 18.65 -0.66
CA ILE A 26 8.54 19.31 -1.98
C ILE A 26 7.70 20.59 -1.87
N THR A 27 8.30 21.72 -2.23
CA THR A 27 7.62 23.02 -2.22
C THR A 27 6.87 23.28 -3.52
N ASP A 28 7.35 22.73 -4.64
CA ASP A 28 6.78 22.98 -5.96
C ASP A 28 5.46 22.22 -6.18
N SER A 29 4.40 22.95 -6.52
CA SER A 29 3.05 22.41 -6.66
C SER A 29 2.89 21.48 -7.87
N GLU A 30 3.64 21.71 -8.95
CA GLU A 30 3.61 20.85 -10.12
C GLU A 30 4.38 19.55 -9.90
N ALA A 31 5.51 19.62 -9.20
CA ALA A 31 6.26 18.47 -8.74
C ALA A 31 5.43 17.59 -7.78
N ILE A 32 4.67 18.19 -6.84
CA ILE A 32 3.77 17.42 -5.95
C ILE A 32 2.71 16.68 -6.78
N LYS A 33 2.06 17.35 -7.74
CA LYS A 33 1.06 16.71 -8.62
C LYS A 33 1.67 15.59 -9.46
N ARG A 34 2.89 15.77 -9.97
CA ARG A 34 3.65 14.73 -10.69
C ARG A 34 3.95 13.55 -9.79
N TRP A 35 4.38 13.78 -8.55
CA TRP A 35 4.65 12.73 -7.58
C TRP A 35 3.38 11.91 -7.29
N LEU A 36 2.27 12.58 -6.99
CA LEU A 36 0.97 11.93 -6.76
C LEU A 36 0.55 11.07 -7.96
N LYS A 37 0.69 11.61 -9.19
CA LYS A 37 0.36 10.89 -10.42
C LYS A 37 1.27 9.66 -10.63
N ASN A 38 2.57 9.79 -10.38
CA ASN A 38 3.53 8.68 -10.51
C ASN A 38 3.27 7.56 -9.50
N LYS A 39 2.73 7.90 -8.34
CA LYS A 39 2.32 6.96 -7.29
C LYS A 39 0.89 6.43 -7.47
N ASN A 40 0.22 6.80 -8.56
CA ASN A 40 -1.17 6.41 -8.85
C ASN A 40 -2.17 6.84 -7.75
N ILE A 41 -1.87 7.95 -7.05
CA ILE A 41 -2.77 8.54 -6.07
C ILE A 41 -3.76 9.43 -6.80
N GLN A 42 -5.06 9.17 -6.61
CA GLN A 42 -6.11 9.95 -7.24
C GLN A 42 -6.26 11.33 -6.58
N ILE A 43 -6.15 12.38 -7.39
CA ILE A 43 -6.44 13.75 -6.97
C ILE A 43 -7.93 14.00 -7.16
N HIS A 44 -8.64 14.21 -6.05
CA HIS A 44 -10.06 14.53 -6.06
C HIS A 44 -10.24 16.03 -6.24
N LYS A 45 -11.01 16.41 -7.26
CA LYS A 45 -11.36 17.81 -7.54
C LYS A 45 -12.60 18.17 -6.75
N PHE A 46 -12.53 19.27 -6.00
CA PHE A 46 -13.69 19.87 -5.33
C PHE A 46 -13.79 21.35 -5.75
N PRO A 47 -15.00 21.95 -5.72
CA PRO A 47 -15.16 23.37 -6.05
C PRO A 47 -14.29 24.32 -5.24
N LYS A 48 -13.94 23.94 -4.00
CA LYS A 48 -13.10 24.73 -3.08
C LYS A 48 -11.60 24.38 -3.15
N GLY A 49 -11.20 23.42 -3.97
CA GLY A 49 -9.81 22.99 -4.10
C GLY A 49 -9.64 21.51 -4.39
N ASN A 50 -8.41 21.11 -4.71
CA ASN A 50 -8.07 19.71 -4.91
C ASN A 50 -7.59 19.10 -3.59
N TYR A 51 -8.01 17.86 -3.32
CA TYR A 51 -7.60 17.12 -2.14
C TYR A 51 -7.21 15.68 -2.49
N VAL A 52 -6.48 15.06 -1.58
CA VAL A 52 -6.14 13.63 -1.60
C VAL A 52 -6.43 13.02 -0.24
N TYR A 53 -6.58 11.71 -0.16
CA TYR A 53 -6.71 11.05 1.13
C TYR A 53 -5.35 10.91 1.81
N GLN A 54 -5.31 11.19 3.11
CA GLN A 54 -4.10 11.10 3.89
C GLN A 54 -3.53 9.67 3.90
N VAL A 55 -4.40 8.67 4.02
CA VAL A 55 -4.02 7.26 4.10
C VAL A 55 -3.22 6.82 2.86
N ASP A 56 -3.62 7.27 1.67
CA ASP A 56 -2.93 6.90 0.42
C ASP A 56 -1.51 7.49 0.37
N VAL A 57 -1.37 8.74 0.81
CA VAL A 57 -0.08 9.42 0.86
C VAL A 57 0.84 8.77 1.88
N ASP A 58 0.33 8.48 3.08
CA ASP A 58 1.10 7.86 4.15
C ASP A 58 1.54 6.44 3.74
N CYS A 59 0.67 5.67 3.08
CA CYS A 59 1.03 4.36 2.54
C CYS A 59 2.18 4.43 1.52
N GLU A 60 2.15 5.40 0.60
CA GLU A 60 3.20 5.56 -0.42
C GLU A 60 4.54 6.03 0.13
N ILE A 61 4.51 6.83 1.21
CA ILE A 61 5.72 7.26 1.93
C ILE A 61 6.34 6.07 2.68
N ASP A 62 5.52 5.23 3.30
CA ASP A 62 5.99 4.07 4.08
C ASP A 62 6.52 2.93 3.21
N LYS A 63 5.98 2.74 2.00
CA LYS A 63 6.39 1.67 1.06
C LYS A 63 7.91 1.49 0.89
N PRO A 64 8.73 2.52 0.60
CA PRO A 64 10.18 2.36 0.50
C PRO A 64 10.80 1.86 1.81
N PHE A 65 10.37 2.41 2.95
CA PHE A 65 10.86 1.97 4.27
C PHE A 65 10.51 0.51 4.54
N VAL A 66 9.27 0.09 4.26
CA VAL A 66 8.84 -1.30 4.47
C VAL A 66 9.54 -2.26 3.52
N LYS A 67 9.85 -1.85 2.28
CA LYS A 67 10.68 -2.65 1.37
C LYS A 67 12.09 -2.88 1.93
N ASP A 68 12.73 -1.83 2.45
CA ASP A 68 14.03 -1.95 3.11
C ASP A 68 13.95 -2.82 4.38
N LEU A 69 12.88 -2.67 5.15
CA LEU A 69 12.62 -3.49 6.34
C LEU A 69 12.43 -4.96 5.99
N ARG A 70 11.71 -5.27 4.91
CA ARG A 70 11.54 -6.62 4.37
C ARG A 70 12.88 -7.23 3.96
N ASN A 71 13.74 -6.45 3.32
CA ASN A 71 15.07 -6.91 2.92
C ASN A 71 15.96 -7.20 4.14
N LYS A 72 15.86 -6.40 5.21
CA LYS A 72 16.64 -6.59 6.44
C LYS A 72 16.11 -7.71 7.34
N TYR A 73 14.78 -7.85 7.42
CA TYR A 73 14.10 -8.77 8.35
C TYR A 73 12.99 -9.56 7.63
N PRO A 74 13.32 -10.46 6.69
CA PRO A 74 12.34 -11.09 5.81
C PRO A 74 11.26 -11.91 6.52
N ASN A 75 11.56 -12.46 7.70
CA ASN A 75 10.61 -13.28 8.45
C ASN A 75 9.70 -12.44 9.38
N ASN A 76 10.19 -11.32 9.91
CA ASN A 76 9.54 -10.59 10.99
C ASN A 76 9.16 -9.14 10.63
N TRP A 77 9.42 -8.69 9.39
CA TRP A 77 9.17 -7.29 8.97
C TRP A 77 7.73 -6.85 9.20
N LYS A 78 6.74 -7.75 9.08
CA LYS A 78 5.33 -7.45 9.35
C LYS A 78 5.10 -7.06 10.81
N GLU A 79 5.65 -7.83 11.75
CA GLU A 79 5.53 -7.54 13.17
C GLU A 79 6.26 -6.28 13.58
N ILE A 80 7.44 -6.04 12.98
CA ILE A 80 8.23 -4.84 13.22
C ILE A 80 7.47 -3.62 12.68
N TYR A 81 6.96 -3.69 11.46
CA TYR A 81 6.19 -2.59 10.86
C TYR A 81 4.90 -2.33 11.63
N LYS A 82 4.20 -3.36 12.13
CA LYS A 82 3.02 -3.22 12.99
C LYS A 82 3.28 -2.38 14.24
N LYS A 83 4.50 -2.44 14.80
CA LYS A 83 4.90 -1.65 15.97
C LYS A 83 5.30 -0.21 15.64
N ILE A 84 5.69 0.06 14.40
CA ILE A 84 6.20 1.37 13.94
C ILE A 84 5.10 2.19 13.27
N ALA A 85 4.17 1.53 12.58
CA ALA A 85 3.12 2.17 11.83
C ALA A 85 2.26 3.07 12.74
N LYS A 86 2.00 4.29 12.27
CA LYS A 86 1.24 5.30 13.00
C LYS A 86 -0.20 4.86 13.25
N ASP A 87 -0.80 4.20 12.26
CA ASP A 87 -2.19 3.76 12.27
C ASP A 87 -2.31 2.32 11.80
N HIS A 88 -3.24 1.57 12.41
CA HIS A 88 -3.51 0.18 12.03
C HIS A 88 -3.97 0.05 10.57
N SER A 89 -4.77 1.01 10.09
CA SER A 89 -5.25 1.01 8.70
C SER A 89 -4.13 1.25 7.68
N VAL A 90 -3.15 2.10 8.00
CA VAL A 90 -1.96 2.29 7.14
C VAL A 90 -1.14 1.00 7.10
N TYR A 91 -0.96 0.36 8.26
CA TYR A 91 -0.29 -0.93 8.35
C TYR A 91 -0.94 -1.98 7.44
N GLU A 92 -2.25 -2.18 7.57
CA GLU A 92 -2.99 -3.17 6.78
C GLU A 92 -2.90 -2.87 5.28
N MET A 93 -3.08 -1.61 4.88
CA MET A 93 -3.04 -1.19 3.49
C MET A 93 -1.67 -1.39 2.84
N VAL A 94 -0.58 -1.07 3.56
CA VAL A 94 0.79 -1.27 3.05
C VAL A 94 1.13 -2.76 3.00
N VAL A 95 0.76 -3.54 4.01
CA VAL A 95 0.94 -4.99 4.01
C VAL A 95 0.14 -5.65 2.89
N LEU A 96 -1.10 -5.22 2.62
CA LEU A 96 -1.89 -5.70 1.49
C LEU A 96 -1.26 -5.30 0.16
N SER A 97 -0.81 -4.05 0.02
CA SER A 97 -0.15 -3.56 -1.20
C SER A 97 1.13 -4.34 -1.53
N LEU A 98 1.90 -4.75 -0.51
CA LEU A 98 3.13 -5.53 -0.66
C LEU A 98 2.90 -7.05 -0.65
N GLY A 99 1.81 -7.50 -0.02
CA GLY A 99 1.41 -8.90 0.11
C GLY A 99 0.61 -9.42 -1.09
N ALA A 100 -0.11 -8.54 -1.78
CA ALA A 100 -0.74 -8.84 -3.07
C ALA A 100 0.29 -9.20 -4.17
N GLU A 101 1.57 -8.90 -3.95
CA GLU A 101 2.67 -9.34 -4.82
C GLU A 101 3.05 -10.82 -4.62
N PHE A 102 2.45 -11.57 -3.67
CA PHE A 102 2.82 -12.97 -3.39
C PHE A 102 1.65 -13.95 -3.52
N PHE A 103 1.09 -14.05 -4.72
CA PHE A 103 0.99 -15.38 -5.31
C PHE A 103 1.99 -15.39 -6.47
N ASP A 104 3.28 -15.52 -6.13
CA ASP A 104 4.27 -15.97 -7.10
C ASP A 104 3.79 -17.35 -7.57
N LYS A 105 3.03 -17.37 -8.67
CA LYS A 105 2.85 -18.60 -9.43
C LYS A 105 4.28 -19.10 -9.68
N PRO A 106 4.62 -20.34 -9.30
CA PRO A 106 5.97 -20.83 -9.54
C PRO A 106 6.29 -20.64 -11.02
N LEU A 107 7.29 -19.80 -11.31
CA LEU A 107 7.80 -19.53 -12.66
C LEU A 107 8.52 -20.74 -13.27
N THR A 108 8.76 -21.76 -12.45
CA THR A 108 9.31 -23.04 -12.84
C THR A 108 8.32 -23.78 -13.75
N LYS A 109 8.51 -23.62 -15.06
CA LYS A 109 7.96 -24.56 -16.04
C LYS A 109 8.65 -25.90 -15.86
N ILE A 110 7.98 -26.85 -15.22
CA ILE A 110 8.42 -28.25 -15.20
C ILE A 110 8.31 -28.75 -16.64
N LYS A 111 9.44 -29.05 -17.28
CA LYS A 111 9.44 -29.79 -18.54
C LYS A 111 9.21 -31.26 -18.19
N THR A 112 8.01 -31.77 -18.42
CA THR A 112 7.73 -33.20 -18.32
C THR A 112 8.49 -33.92 -19.43
N ILE A 113 9.39 -34.82 -19.05
CA ILE A 113 10.22 -35.58 -19.99
C ILE A 113 9.41 -36.76 -20.57
N ASN A 114 8.37 -37.20 -19.85
CA ASN A 114 7.57 -38.37 -20.19
C ASN A 114 6.12 -37.98 -20.57
N PRO A 115 5.57 -38.49 -21.69
CA PRO A 115 4.17 -38.25 -22.09
C PRO A 115 3.14 -38.69 -21.03
N ILE A 116 3.46 -39.65 -20.16
CA ILE A 116 2.58 -40.09 -19.07
C ILE A 116 2.47 -39.00 -17.99
N GLU A 117 3.56 -38.30 -17.70
CA GLU A 117 3.60 -37.24 -16.69
C GLU A 117 2.83 -35.99 -17.15
N ASP A 118 2.90 -35.64 -18.44
CA ASP A 118 2.13 -34.53 -19.02
C ASP A 118 0.61 -34.79 -18.96
N ALA A 119 0.20 -36.05 -19.22
CA ALA A 119 -1.20 -36.45 -19.13
C ALA A 119 -1.72 -36.41 -17.68
N LEU A 120 -0.91 -36.80 -16.70
CA LEU A 120 -1.25 -36.69 -15.28
C LEU A 120 -1.31 -35.23 -14.83
N PHE A 121 -0.35 -34.41 -15.23
CA PHE A 121 -0.29 -32.99 -14.85
C PHE A 121 -1.52 -32.21 -15.36
N LYS A 122 -1.96 -32.47 -16.61
CA LYS A 122 -3.18 -31.88 -17.18
C LYS A 122 -4.48 -32.33 -16.53
N ARG A 123 -4.48 -33.49 -15.87
CA ARG A 123 -5.68 -34.03 -15.22
C ARG A 123 -5.95 -33.40 -13.85
N TYR A 124 -4.91 -32.88 -13.21
CA TYR A 124 -4.95 -32.35 -11.84
C TYR A 124 -4.54 -30.87 -11.72
N SER A 125 -4.21 -30.21 -12.84
CA SER A 125 -4.08 -28.73 -12.94
C SER A 125 -5.42 -28.10 -13.29
#